data_AF-A0A5B1AWE1-F1
#
_entry.id   AF-A0A5B1AWE1-F1
#
_cell.length_a   1.000
_cell.length_b   1.000
_cell.length_c   1.000
_cell.angle_alpha   90.00
_cell.angle_beta   90.00
_cell.angle_gamma   90.00
#
_symmetry.space_group_name_H-M   'P 1'
#
loop_
_entity.id
_entity.type
_entity.pdbx_description
1 polymer ?
#
loop_
_entity_poly.entity_id
_entity_poly.type
_entity_poly.pdbx_seq_one_letter_code
_entity_poly.pdbx_strand_id
1 'polypeptide(L)'
;DRDRFVRVLFQNIQNGKEHNFQTYVQRGRDGTEYTNTLDFGSIMMYSPKSFSKNGQPTITKLDGSSYRTQRNGLSNADVIGVNKMYPGNGGGGGNGGNTTDLAAGKSSFQSSTYRNDTNRYGSGKAVDGNTGNITHTNKQNKAWWEVDLGVNADIKNVQIWNRADCCKNRLSDFDIKIYDRRGGRQIKSIRVNEEARRGKAYNVNARGRVVRIQLRDTDFLHLAEVKVNGRRLR
;
A
#
# COMPACT_ATOMS: atom_id res chain seq x y z
N ASP A 1 3.06 -0.50 18.82
CA ASP A 1 3.62 0.85 18.96
C ASP A 1 2.57 1.94 18.70
N ARG A 2 1.41 1.82 19.36
CA ARG A 2 0.25 2.72 19.15
C ARG A 2 0.48 4.10 19.77
N ASP A 3 1.22 4.14 20.88
CA ASP A 3 1.53 5.36 21.63
C ASP A 3 2.50 6.30 20.87
N ARG A 4 3.14 5.82 19.78
CA ARG A 4 3.90 6.65 18.84
C ARG A 4 3.05 7.46 17.87
N PHE A 5 1.74 7.24 17.84
CA PHE A 5 0.83 7.91 16.89
C PHE A 5 -0.38 8.56 17.56
N VAL A 6 -0.80 8.06 18.72
CA VAL A 6 -1.95 8.60 19.47
C VAL A 6 -1.66 8.74 20.96
N ARG A 7 -2.40 9.64 21.59
CA ARG A 7 -2.44 9.81 23.03
C ARG A 7 -3.76 9.28 23.57
N VAL A 8 -3.68 8.46 24.62
CA VAL A 8 -4.85 8.00 25.38
C VAL A 8 -5.06 8.95 26.57
N LEU A 9 -6.27 9.49 26.70
CA LEU A 9 -6.67 10.43 27.74
C LEU A 9 -7.45 9.69 28.83
N PHE A 10 -6.72 8.99 29.72
CA PHE A 10 -7.30 8.14 30.78
C PHE A 10 -8.30 8.87 31.68
N GLN A 11 -8.09 10.17 31.92
CA GLN A 11 -9.01 11.00 32.70
C GLN A 11 -10.43 11.07 32.12
N ASN A 12 -10.61 10.83 30.82
CA ASN A 12 -11.90 10.85 30.13
C ASN A 12 -12.55 9.48 30.00
N ILE A 13 -11.87 8.40 30.40
CA ILE A 13 -12.36 7.02 30.23
C ILE A 13 -13.34 6.65 31.36
N GLN A 14 -14.40 5.93 31.01
CA GLN A 14 -15.34 5.33 31.97
C GLN A 14 -14.63 4.38 32.93
N ASN A 15 -15.01 4.44 34.20
CA ASN A 15 -14.41 3.60 35.24
C ASN A 15 -14.56 2.11 34.86
N GLY A 16 -13.46 1.36 34.93
CA GLY A 16 -13.40 -0.06 34.57
C GLY A 16 -13.23 -0.35 33.07
N LYS A 17 -13.09 0.66 32.20
CA LYS A 17 -12.87 0.50 30.75
C LYS A 17 -11.43 0.80 30.32
N GLU A 18 -10.54 1.14 31.24
CA GLU A 18 -9.13 1.50 31.00
C GLU A 18 -8.36 0.36 30.32
N HIS A 19 -8.70 -0.89 30.65
CA HIS A 19 -8.09 -2.09 30.07
C HIS A 19 -8.24 -2.19 28.54
N ASN A 20 -9.26 -1.56 27.95
CA ASN A 20 -9.46 -1.54 26.49
C ASN A 20 -8.39 -0.73 25.76
N PHE A 21 -7.66 0.13 26.48
CA PHE A 21 -6.67 1.03 25.93
C PHE A 21 -5.24 0.60 26.26
N GLN A 22 -5.04 -0.50 26.99
CA GLN A 22 -3.71 -1.02 27.26
C GLN A 22 -3.13 -1.70 26.01
N THR A 23 -1.85 -1.45 25.69
CA THR A 23 -1.15 -2.16 24.61
C THR A 23 -0.98 -3.64 24.97
N TYR A 24 -0.78 -4.50 23.95
CA TYR A 24 -0.43 -5.91 24.18
C TYR A 24 0.81 -6.06 25.08
N VAL A 25 1.81 -5.21 24.90
CA VAL A 25 3.02 -5.14 25.73
C VAL A 25 2.67 -4.77 27.18
N GLN A 26 1.79 -3.80 27.41
CA GLN A 26 1.30 -3.44 28.75
C GLN A 26 0.47 -4.54 29.41
N ARG A 27 -0.04 -5.51 28.64
CA ARG A 27 -0.76 -6.70 29.12
C ARG A 27 0.11 -7.95 29.17
N GLY A 28 1.44 -7.82 29.02
CA GLY A 28 2.40 -8.93 29.08
C GLY A 28 2.33 -9.88 27.88
N ARG A 29 1.81 -9.42 26.72
CA ARG A 29 1.71 -10.21 25.48
C ARG A 29 2.63 -9.63 24.40
N ASP A 30 3.11 -10.50 23.51
CA ASP A 30 3.88 -10.08 22.35
C ASP A 30 3.01 -9.20 21.43
N GLY A 31 3.45 -7.96 21.25
CA GLY A 31 2.76 -6.95 20.45
C GLY A 31 3.32 -6.91 19.04
N THR A 32 3.16 -7.99 18.27
CA THR A 32 3.59 -8.00 16.87
C THR A 32 2.76 -7.01 16.05
N GLU A 33 3.37 -5.90 15.69
CA GLU A 33 2.78 -4.90 14.81
C GLU A 33 3.18 -5.17 13.38
N TYR A 34 2.19 -5.40 12.52
CA TYR A 34 2.42 -5.83 11.15
C TYR A 34 2.56 -4.66 10.18
N THR A 35 2.25 -3.43 10.62
CA THR A 35 2.26 -2.19 9.85
C THR A 35 3.10 -1.11 10.55
N ASN A 36 4.03 -0.45 9.85
CA ASN A 36 4.93 0.55 10.44
C ASN A 36 4.25 1.91 10.76
N THR A 37 2.94 2.03 10.55
CA THR A 37 2.15 3.26 10.71
C THR A 37 0.77 2.92 11.25
N LEU A 38 0.28 3.69 12.24
CA LEU A 38 -1.10 3.55 12.71
C LEU A 38 -2.08 4.12 11.68
N ASP A 39 -3.03 3.29 11.24
CA ASP A 39 -4.07 3.71 10.31
C ASP A 39 -5.34 4.14 11.05
N PHE A 40 -5.61 5.43 11.02
CA PHE A 40 -6.82 6.02 11.61
C PHE A 40 -8.10 5.67 10.84
N GLY A 41 -7.95 5.21 9.60
CA GLY A 41 -9.01 4.68 8.77
C GLY A 41 -9.24 3.17 8.98
N SER A 42 -8.51 2.48 9.84
CA SER A 42 -8.75 1.07 10.12
C SER A 42 -10.13 0.82 10.71
N ILE A 43 -10.79 -0.27 10.29
CA ILE A 43 -12.07 -0.70 10.88
C ILE A 43 -11.92 -1.05 12.37
N MET A 44 -10.72 -1.51 12.74
CA MET A 44 -10.35 -1.90 14.09
C MET A 44 -10.02 -0.70 15.01
N MET A 45 -9.95 0.52 14.47
CA MET A 45 -9.62 1.71 15.26
C MET A 45 -10.83 2.21 16.05
N TYR A 46 -10.67 2.41 17.36
CA TYR A 46 -11.68 3.05 18.20
C TYR A 46 -11.93 4.48 17.72
N SER A 47 -13.17 4.96 17.87
CA SER A 47 -13.46 6.37 17.61
C SER A 47 -12.85 7.26 18.71
N PRO A 48 -12.61 8.56 18.45
CA PRO A 48 -12.01 9.46 19.44
C PRO A 48 -12.74 9.52 20.78
N LYS A 49 -14.04 9.21 20.84
CA LYS A 49 -14.88 9.29 22.04
C LYS A 49 -15.28 7.92 22.60
N SER A 50 -14.68 6.83 22.12
CA SER A 50 -15.02 5.48 22.59
C SER A 50 -14.78 5.35 24.10
N PHE A 51 -15.75 4.81 24.83
CA PHE A 51 -15.70 4.66 26.30
C PHE A 51 -15.52 5.98 27.08
N SER A 52 -15.93 7.12 26.51
CA SER A 52 -15.87 8.41 27.20
C SER A 52 -16.93 8.50 28.32
N LYS A 53 -16.55 9.03 29.48
CA LYS A 53 -17.49 9.30 30.60
C LYS A 53 -18.08 10.71 30.59
N ASN A 54 -17.49 11.62 29.81
CA ASN A 54 -17.79 13.06 29.84
C ASN A 54 -18.01 13.65 28.43
N GLY A 55 -18.14 12.81 27.40
CA GLY A 55 -18.32 13.23 26.01
C GLY A 55 -17.07 13.82 25.35
N GLN A 56 -15.96 13.91 26.09
CA GLN A 56 -14.65 14.35 25.58
C GLN A 56 -13.86 13.18 24.98
N PRO A 57 -12.88 13.45 24.10
CA PRO A 57 -12.07 12.39 23.49
C PRO A 57 -11.32 11.56 24.53
N THR A 58 -11.32 10.24 24.37
CA THR A 58 -10.45 9.29 25.08
C THR A 58 -9.18 8.99 24.29
N ILE A 59 -9.17 9.27 22.98
CA ILE A 59 -8.01 9.14 22.10
C ILE A 59 -7.90 10.37 21.19
N THR A 60 -6.71 10.94 21.11
CA THR A 60 -6.35 11.99 20.14
C THR A 60 -5.09 11.60 19.37
N LYS A 61 -4.79 12.30 18.28
CA LYS A 61 -3.43 12.28 17.72
C LYS A 61 -2.45 12.89 18.73
N LEU A 62 -1.14 12.73 18.48
CA LEU A 62 -0.10 13.30 19.36
C LEU A 62 -0.14 14.83 19.45
N ASP A 63 -0.60 15.50 18.39
CA ASP A 63 -0.81 16.96 18.34
C ASP A 63 -2.10 17.42 19.05
N GLY A 64 -2.86 16.50 19.64
CA GLY A 64 -4.14 16.78 20.32
C GLY A 64 -5.34 16.90 19.38
N SER A 65 -5.14 16.88 18.05
CA SER A 65 -6.24 16.92 17.09
C SER A 65 -7.05 15.61 17.09
N SER A 66 -8.33 15.74 16.74
CA SER A 66 -9.21 14.59 16.56
C SER A 66 -8.95 13.89 15.22
N TYR A 67 -9.48 12.69 15.05
CA TYR A 67 -9.43 11.93 13.80
C TYR A 67 -10.81 11.35 13.49
N ARG A 68 -11.03 10.96 12.24
CA ARG A 68 -12.23 10.25 11.83
C ARG A 68 -11.90 8.78 11.63
N THR A 69 -12.79 7.93 12.11
CA THR A 69 -12.78 6.50 11.80
C THR A 69 -13.85 6.23 10.74
N GLN A 70 -13.67 5.16 9.99
CA GLN A 70 -14.67 4.64 9.06
C GLN A 70 -15.04 3.20 9.45
N ARG A 71 -16.23 2.76 9.05
CA ARG A 71 -16.74 1.39 9.27
C ARG A 71 -17.29 0.75 7.98
N ASN A 72 -17.03 1.38 6.84
CA ASN A 72 -17.60 0.99 5.55
C ASN A 72 -16.84 -0.16 4.89
N GLY A 73 -15.63 -0.48 5.36
CA GLY A 73 -14.85 -1.60 4.86
C GLY A 73 -13.47 -1.68 5.50
N LEU A 74 -12.68 -2.68 5.10
CA LEU A 74 -11.27 -2.79 5.49
C LEU A 74 -10.47 -1.65 4.84
N SER A 75 -9.61 -0.99 5.63
CA SER A 75 -8.67 -0.04 5.06
C SER A 75 -7.54 -0.75 4.31
N ASN A 76 -6.78 -0.01 3.50
CA ASN A 76 -5.61 -0.58 2.81
C ASN A 76 -4.59 -1.16 3.82
N ALA A 77 -4.42 -0.54 5.00
CA ALA A 77 -3.54 -1.06 6.04
C ALA A 77 -4.11 -2.31 6.72
N ASP A 78 -5.43 -2.41 6.89
CA ASP A 78 -6.11 -3.60 7.41
C ASP A 78 -5.90 -4.80 6.47
N VAL A 79 -6.07 -4.60 5.16
CA VAL A 79 -5.83 -5.63 4.14
C VAL A 79 -4.36 -6.05 4.13
N ILE A 80 -3.42 -5.10 4.24
CA ILE A 80 -1.98 -5.38 4.37
C ILE A 80 -1.70 -6.25 5.60
N GLY A 81 -2.26 -5.88 6.76
CA GLY A 81 -2.08 -6.58 8.03
C GLY A 81 -2.61 -8.01 7.98
N VAL A 82 -3.83 -8.21 7.46
CA VAL A 82 -4.44 -9.53 7.29
C VAL A 82 -3.62 -10.40 6.34
N ASN A 83 -3.20 -9.86 5.18
CA ASN A 83 -2.37 -10.62 4.22
C ASN A 83 -0.98 -10.97 4.76
N LYS A 84 -0.50 -10.27 5.80
CA LYS A 84 0.75 -10.57 6.50
C LYS A 84 0.56 -11.61 7.60
N MET A 85 -0.58 -11.62 8.29
CA MET A 85 -0.93 -12.63 9.30
C MET A 85 -1.39 -13.96 8.70
N TYR A 86 -2.07 -13.91 7.54
CA TYR A 86 -2.58 -15.08 6.84
C TYR A 86 -2.06 -15.12 5.40
N PRO A 87 -0.77 -15.41 5.19
CA PRO A 87 -0.17 -15.53 3.86
C PRO A 87 -0.61 -16.85 3.20
N GLY A 88 -1.87 -16.94 2.79
CA GLY A 88 -2.42 -18.03 1.99
C GLY A 88 -3.63 -18.70 2.61
N ASN A 89 -4.83 -18.21 2.27
CA ASN A 89 -5.94 -19.04 1.77
C ASN A 89 -7.07 -18.13 1.24
N GLY A 90 -6.88 -17.55 0.05
CA GLY A 90 -8.01 -17.08 -0.76
C GLY A 90 -8.51 -18.26 -1.57
N GLY A 91 -9.40 -19.07 -0.98
CA GLY A 91 -9.96 -20.26 -1.60
C GLY A 91 -10.76 -19.93 -2.86
N GLY A 92 -10.33 -20.54 -3.97
CA GLY A 92 -11.01 -20.57 -5.26
C GLY A 92 -10.24 -21.50 -6.18
N GLY A 93 -10.60 -22.78 -6.15
CA GLY A 93 -9.89 -23.89 -6.80
C GLY A 93 -9.63 -23.71 -8.30
N GLY A 94 -8.49 -24.25 -8.73
CA GLY A 94 -8.08 -24.31 -10.13
C GLY A 94 -6.63 -24.78 -10.22
N ASN A 95 -6.45 -26.10 -10.26
CA ASN A 95 -5.18 -26.75 -10.53
C ASN A 95 -4.76 -26.41 -11.97
N GLY A 96 -3.66 -25.67 -12.12
CA GLY A 96 -3.10 -25.28 -13.41
C GLY A 96 -2.19 -24.06 -13.31
N GLY A 97 -0.89 -24.26 -13.06
CA GLY A 97 0.18 -23.30 -13.39
C GLY A 97 0.01 -21.82 -12.96
N ASN A 98 -0.78 -21.54 -11.92
CA ASN A 98 -1.37 -20.22 -11.68
C ASN A 98 -0.31 -19.18 -11.27
N THR A 99 -0.15 -18.16 -12.11
CA THR A 99 0.63 -16.96 -11.78
C THR A 99 -0.19 -16.10 -10.81
N THR A 100 0.29 -15.97 -9.58
CA THR A 100 -0.35 -15.11 -8.57
C THR A 100 0.10 -13.67 -8.78
N ASP A 101 -0.81 -12.70 -8.63
CA ASP A 101 -0.43 -11.30 -8.49
C ASP A 101 0.26 -11.09 -7.15
N LEU A 102 1.56 -10.86 -7.21
CA LEU A 102 2.42 -10.69 -6.05
C LEU A 102 2.38 -9.28 -5.47
N ALA A 103 1.89 -8.30 -6.23
CA ALA A 103 1.86 -6.88 -5.84
C ALA A 103 0.58 -6.51 -5.07
N ALA A 104 -0.49 -7.28 -5.21
CA ALA A 104 -1.76 -7.04 -4.53
C ALA A 104 -1.58 -6.77 -3.03
N GLY A 105 -2.00 -5.58 -2.60
CA GLY A 105 -1.92 -5.10 -1.22
C GLY A 105 -0.50 -5.00 -0.67
N LYS A 106 0.54 -4.85 -1.49
CA LYS A 106 1.92 -4.70 -1.02
C LYS A 106 2.29 -3.24 -0.77
N SER A 107 3.35 -3.03 0.01
CA SER A 107 3.88 -1.70 0.25
C SER A 107 4.45 -1.11 -1.03
N SER A 108 3.96 0.05 -1.40
CA SER A 108 4.37 0.77 -2.61
C SER A 108 4.73 2.21 -2.31
N PHE A 109 5.56 2.79 -3.17
CA PHE A 109 6.14 4.11 -3.00
C PHE A 109 6.20 4.81 -4.34
N GLN A 110 6.24 6.14 -4.32
CA GLN A 110 6.38 6.93 -5.52
C GLN A 110 7.30 8.11 -5.26
N SER A 111 7.89 8.63 -6.32
CA SER A 111 8.89 9.69 -6.26
C SER A 111 8.35 10.99 -5.66
N SER A 112 7.05 11.25 -5.82
CA SER A 112 6.31 12.33 -5.20
C SER A 112 4.81 12.03 -5.27
N THR A 113 3.99 12.73 -4.49
CA THR A 113 2.53 12.63 -4.57
C THR A 113 1.96 13.96 -5.05
N TYR A 114 1.12 13.92 -6.09
CA TYR A 114 0.52 15.11 -6.67
C TYR A 114 -0.21 15.94 -5.61
N ARG A 115 0.17 17.22 -5.47
CA ARG A 115 -0.37 18.16 -4.47
C ARG A 115 -0.29 17.65 -3.02
N ASN A 116 0.57 16.66 -2.73
CA ASN A 116 0.66 15.99 -1.44
C ASN A 116 -0.66 15.33 -0.97
N ASP A 117 -1.60 15.02 -1.88
CA ASP A 117 -2.87 14.37 -1.55
C ASP A 117 -2.72 12.84 -1.60
N THR A 118 -2.30 12.27 -0.48
CA THR A 118 -2.12 10.81 -0.34
C THR A 118 -3.43 10.03 -0.32
N ASN A 119 -4.55 10.67 0.04
CA ASN A 119 -5.87 10.04 0.06
C ASN A 119 -6.35 9.74 -1.36
N ARG A 120 -6.14 10.70 -2.27
CA ARG A 120 -6.57 10.58 -3.67
C ARG A 120 -5.53 9.93 -4.57
N TYR A 121 -4.24 10.23 -4.37
CA TYR A 121 -3.17 9.89 -5.31
C TYR A 121 -2.00 9.10 -4.71
N GLY A 122 -2.17 8.55 -3.50
CA GLY A 122 -1.14 7.75 -2.84
C GLY A 122 -0.70 6.54 -3.67
N SER A 123 0.56 6.11 -3.51
CA SER A 123 1.14 4.97 -4.24
C SER A 123 0.36 3.67 -4.11
N GLY A 124 -0.32 3.44 -2.98
CA GLY A 124 -1.12 2.24 -2.72
C GLY A 124 -2.29 2.03 -3.69
N LYS A 125 -2.72 3.07 -4.39
CA LYS A 125 -3.80 3.02 -5.38
C LYS A 125 -3.52 2.07 -6.55
N ALA A 126 -2.25 1.84 -6.89
CA ALA A 126 -1.87 0.94 -7.97
C ALA A 126 -1.78 -0.54 -7.56
N VAL A 127 -2.12 -0.90 -6.31
CA VAL A 127 -2.05 -2.27 -5.79
C VAL A 127 -3.26 -2.62 -4.93
N ASP A 128 -4.35 -1.87 -5.06
CA ASP A 128 -5.56 -2.03 -4.25
C ASP A 128 -6.67 -2.82 -4.98
N GLY A 129 -6.44 -3.23 -6.23
CA GLY A 129 -7.42 -3.95 -7.05
C GLY A 129 -8.44 -3.05 -7.74
N ASN A 130 -8.41 -1.74 -7.51
CA ASN A 130 -9.39 -0.79 -8.04
C ASN A 130 -8.86 0.00 -9.23
N THR A 131 -9.13 -0.52 -10.44
CA THR A 131 -8.70 0.10 -11.70
C THR A 131 -9.40 1.44 -12.06
N GLY A 132 -10.30 1.93 -11.20
CA GLY A 132 -11.03 3.20 -11.35
C GLY A 132 -10.41 4.38 -10.60
N ASN A 133 -9.45 4.13 -9.70
CA ASN A 133 -8.63 5.17 -9.08
C ASN A 133 -7.22 5.17 -9.69
N ILE A 134 -6.32 6.05 -9.23
CA ILE A 134 -4.95 6.12 -9.72
C ILE A 134 -3.96 6.57 -8.63
N THR A 135 -2.70 6.21 -8.81
CA THR A 135 -1.56 6.96 -8.29
C THR A 135 -1.31 8.20 -9.14
N HIS A 136 -0.66 9.23 -8.59
CA HIS A 136 -0.25 10.40 -9.37
C HIS A 136 0.95 11.09 -8.72
N THR A 137 2.04 11.27 -9.48
CA THR A 137 3.20 12.04 -9.04
C THR A 137 3.05 13.52 -9.33
N ASN A 138 3.96 14.37 -8.85
CA ASN A 138 4.17 15.69 -9.46
C ASN A 138 4.86 15.52 -10.83
N LYS A 139 4.85 16.56 -11.67
CA LYS A 139 5.64 16.59 -12.90
C LYS A 139 7.11 16.72 -12.51
N GLN A 140 7.91 15.75 -12.89
CA GLN A 140 9.33 15.75 -12.59
C GLN A 140 10.09 14.87 -13.57
N ASN A 141 11.39 15.12 -13.69
CA ASN A 141 12.25 14.26 -14.48
C ASN A 141 12.28 12.85 -13.89
N LYS A 142 12.02 11.84 -14.73
CA LYS A 142 12.09 10.42 -14.38
C LYS A 142 11.24 10.04 -13.15
N ALA A 143 10.02 10.57 -13.10
CA ALA A 143 9.03 10.20 -12.10
C ALA A 143 8.87 8.68 -12.02
N TRP A 144 8.73 8.13 -10.81
CA TRP A 144 8.70 6.69 -10.61
C TRP A 144 7.69 6.27 -9.54
N TRP A 145 7.20 5.05 -9.70
CA TRP A 145 6.41 4.31 -8.73
C TRP A 145 7.05 2.92 -8.56
N GLU A 146 7.08 2.38 -7.35
CA GLU A 146 7.61 1.05 -7.07
C GLU A 146 6.80 0.30 -6.02
N VAL A 147 6.84 -1.03 -6.09
CA VAL A 147 6.26 -1.93 -5.10
C VAL A 147 7.31 -2.91 -4.57
N ASP A 148 7.34 -3.09 -3.26
CA ASP A 148 8.11 -4.13 -2.58
C ASP A 148 7.24 -5.36 -2.36
N LEU A 149 7.54 -6.46 -3.06
CA LEU A 149 6.80 -7.71 -2.99
C LEU A 149 6.92 -8.40 -1.60
N GLY A 150 7.84 -7.93 -0.75
CA GLY A 150 8.12 -8.43 0.59
C GLY A 150 9.08 -9.63 0.62
N VAL A 151 9.16 -10.38 -0.48
CA VAL A 151 10.03 -11.54 -0.66
C VAL A 151 10.64 -11.52 -2.07
N ASN A 152 11.76 -12.22 -2.25
CA ASN A 152 12.25 -12.49 -3.60
C ASN A 152 11.25 -13.39 -4.34
N ALA A 153 11.06 -13.13 -5.63
CA ALA A 153 10.11 -13.83 -6.47
C ALA A 153 10.68 -14.10 -7.86
N ASP A 154 10.24 -15.20 -8.47
CA ASP A 154 10.32 -15.43 -9.91
C ASP A 154 9.20 -14.59 -10.59
N ILE A 155 9.56 -13.43 -11.16
CA ILE A 155 8.63 -12.50 -11.82
C ILE A 155 8.55 -12.86 -13.31
N LYS A 156 7.36 -13.26 -13.78
CA LYS A 156 7.13 -13.60 -15.19
C LYS A 156 6.81 -12.37 -16.01
N ASN A 157 5.79 -11.61 -15.61
CA ASN A 157 5.40 -10.38 -16.29
C ASN A 157 4.86 -9.33 -15.30
N VAL A 158 4.87 -8.09 -15.75
CA VAL A 158 4.26 -6.96 -15.05
C VAL A 158 3.12 -6.46 -15.93
N GLN A 159 1.90 -6.43 -15.38
CA GLN A 159 0.71 -5.99 -16.08
C GLN A 159 0.33 -4.60 -15.57
N ILE A 160 0.16 -3.64 -16.47
CA ILE A 160 -0.05 -2.23 -16.13
C ILE A 160 -1.44 -1.81 -16.59
N TRP A 161 -2.17 -1.12 -15.72
CA TRP A 161 -3.34 -0.35 -16.07
C TRP A 161 -3.02 1.13 -16.05
N ASN A 162 -3.04 1.73 -17.24
CA ASN A 162 -3.00 3.17 -17.36
C ASN A 162 -4.33 3.81 -16.92
N ARG A 163 -4.32 5.12 -16.71
CA ARG A 163 -5.49 5.94 -16.44
C ARG A 163 -6.58 5.75 -17.53
N ALA A 164 -7.85 5.85 -17.14
CA ALA A 164 -8.99 5.56 -18.03
C ALA A 164 -9.56 6.80 -18.77
N ASP A 165 -9.47 7.98 -18.16
CA ASP A 165 -10.11 9.21 -18.61
C ASP A 165 -9.22 10.00 -19.60
N CYS A 166 -8.27 10.78 -19.10
CA CYS A 166 -7.42 11.67 -19.91
C CYS A 166 -5.96 11.25 -19.87
N CYS A 167 -5.14 11.95 -20.65
CA CYS A 167 -3.72 12.07 -20.37
C CYS A 167 -2.93 10.74 -20.44
N LYS A 168 -3.51 9.73 -21.07
CA LYS A 168 -2.96 8.37 -21.19
C LYS A 168 -1.57 8.38 -21.80
N ASN A 169 -1.36 9.29 -22.76
CA ASN A 169 -0.10 9.52 -23.46
C ASN A 169 1.08 9.88 -22.55
N ARG A 170 0.84 10.34 -21.30
CA ARG A 170 1.92 10.63 -20.33
C ARG A 170 2.65 9.38 -19.86
N LEU A 171 1.99 8.22 -19.90
CA LEU A 171 2.62 6.93 -19.67
C LEU A 171 3.04 6.32 -21.01
N SER A 172 3.93 7.03 -21.70
CA SER A 172 4.67 6.57 -22.88
C SER A 172 6.17 6.79 -22.62
N ASP A 173 7.00 5.90 -23.15
CA ASP A 173 8.46 5.83 -22.90
C ASP A 173 8.89 5.75 -21.41
N PHE A 174 8.78 4.54 -20.88
CA PHE A 174 9.14 4.23 -19.50
C PHE A 174 9.93 2.93 -19.39
N ASP A 175 10.60 2.75 -18.26
CA ASP A 175 11.29 1.52 -17.92
C ASP A 175 10.48 0.74 -16.86
N ILE A 176 10.41 -0.58 -17.04
CA ILE A 176 10.06 -1.53 -15.97
C ILE A 176 11.37 -2.10 -15.42
N LYS A 177 11.66 -1.80 -14.16
CA LYS A 177 12.92 -2.14 -13.49
C LYS A 177 12.67 -3.12 -12.35
N ILE A 178 13.54 -4.11 -12.23
CA ILE A 178 13.52 -5.10 -11.17
C ILE A 178 14.76 -4.92 -10.30
N TYR A 179 14.58 -4.92 -8.98
CA TYR A 179 15.67 -4.81 -8.00
C TYR A 179 15.65 -5.98 -7.00
N ASP A 180 16.81 -6.28 -6.41
CA ASP A 180 16.97 -7.31 -5.38
C ASP A 180 16.34 -6.93 -4.03
N ARG A 181 16.34 -5.63 -3.72
CA ARG A 181 15.68 -5.01 -2.58
C ARG A 181 15.44 -3.54 -2.87
N ARG A 182 14.67 -2.87 -2.01
CA ARG A 182 14.43 -1.44 -2.14
C ARG A 182 15.72 -0.64 -1.97
N GLY A 183 16.01 0.26 -2.92
CA GLY A 183 17.28 1.00 -2.98
C GLY A 183 18.50 0.11 -3.26
N GLY A 184 18.29 -1.15 -3.64
CA GLY A 184 19.34 -2.11 -3.92
C GLY A 184 19.82 -2.11 -5.37
N ARG A 185 20.41 -3.22 -5.77
CA ARG A 185 20.99 -3.40 -7.11
C ARG A 185 19.87 -3.65 -8.13
N GLN A 186 19.95 -2.94 -9.26
CA GLN A 186 19.08 -3.22 -10.40
C GLN A 186 19.47 -4.58 -11.02
N ILE A 187 18.50 -5.48 -11.14
CA ILE A 187 18.65 -6.82 -11.74
C ILE A 187 18.32 -6.77 -13.23
N LYS A 188 17.24 -6.08 -13.59
CA LYS A 188 16.77 -6.00 -14.98
C LYS A 188 16.08 -4.67 -15.23
N SER A 189 16.13 -4.20 -16.48
CA SER A 189 15.38 -3.05 -16.97
C SER A 189 14.83 -3.37 -18.36
N ILE A 190 13.55 -3.09 -18.59
CA ILE A 190 12.89 -3.24 -19.89
C ILE A 190 12.34 -1.88 -20.27
N ARG A 191 12.77 -1.36 -21.42
CA ARG A 191 12.22 -0.13 -21.98
C ARG A 191 10.92 -0.44 -22.73
N VAL A 192 9.88 0.34 -22.45
CA VAL A 192 8.59 0.32 -23.13
C VAL A 192 8.43 1.64 -23.86
N ASN A 193 8.63 1.63 -25.18
CA ASN A 193 8.54 2.81 -26.04
C ASN A 193 7.18 2.87 -26.75
N GLU A 194 6.10 2.84 -25.97
CA GLU A 194 4.72 2.92 -26.42
C GLU A 194 3.83 3.38 -25.26
N GLU A 195 2.62 3.88 -25.56
CA GLU A 195 1.64 4.17 -24.53
C GLU A 195 1.19 2.88 -23.83
N ALA A 196 1.29 2.85 -22.49
CA ALA A 196 0.77 1.72 -21.74
C ALA A 196 -0.76 1.62 -21.89
N ARG A 197 -1.23 0.48 -22.38
CA ARG A 197 -2.67 0.17 -22.45
C ARG A 197 -3.15 -0.44 -21.13
N ARG A 198 -4.44 -0.29 -20.86
CA ARG A 198 -5.07 -0.91 -19.68
C ARG A 198 -4.97 -2.43 -19.74
N GLY A 199 -4.36 -3.04 -18.71
CA GLY A 199 -4.20 -4.49 -18.61
C GLY A 199 -3.13 -5.08 -19.53
N LYS A 200 -2.26 -4.26 -20.15
CA LYS A 200 -1.18 -4.81 -20.99
C LYS A 200 -0.11 -5.45 -20.11
N ALA A 201 0.23 -6.69 -20.44
CA ALA A 201 1.31 -7.44 -19.78
C ALA A 201 2.63 -7.25 -20.52
N TYR A 202 3.68 -6.97 -19.76
CA TYR A 202 5.06 -6.85 -20.25
C TYR A 202 5.89 -7.98 -19.66
N ASN A 203 6.43 -8.84 -20.53
CA ASN A 203 7.22 -9.98 -20.10
C ASN A 203 8.54 -9.51 -19.49
N VAL A 204 8.79 -9.92 -18.25
CA VAL A 204 9.97 -9.56 -17.49
C VAL A 204 10.93 -10.72 -17.34
N ASN A 205 10.46 -11.89 -16.93
CA ASN A 205 11.27 -13.10 -16.71
C ASN A 205 12.57 -12.81 -15.94
N ALA A 206 12.44 -12.42 -14.67
CA ALA A 206 13.56 -12.11 -13.79
C ALA A 206 13.26 -12.50 -12.33
N ARG A 207 14.32 -12.78 -11.57
CA ARG A 207 14.22 -12.91 -10.11
C ARG A 207 14.43 -11.56 -9.46
N GLY A 208 13.60 -11.18 -8.50
CA GLY A 208 13.77 -9.95 -7.74
C GLY A 208 12.65 -9.74 -6.73
N ARG A 209 12.73 -8.63 -5.99
CA ARG A 209 11.80 -8.30 -4.91
C ARG A 209 11.07 -6.98 -5.12
N VAL A 210 11.68 -6.03 -5.82
CA VAL A 210 11.06 -4.72 -6.06
C VAL A 210 10.84 -4.53 -7.55
N VAL A 211 9.64 -4.10 -7.92
CA VAL A 211 9.28 -3.69 -9.28
C VAL A 211 9.08 -2.20 -9.29
N ARG A 212 9.78 -1.48 -10.18
CA ARG A 212 9.65 -0.04 -10.38
C ARG A 212 9.23 0.26 -11.81
N ILE A 213 8.24 1.13 -11.97
CA ILE A 213 7.87 1.75 -13.23
C ILE A 213 8.41 3.18 -13.18
N GLN A 214 9.24 3.56 -14.15
CA GLN A 214 9.90 4.85 -14.16
C GLN A 214 9.87 5.48 -15.54
N LEU A 215 9.35 6.70 -15.64
CA LEU A 215 9.41 7.49 -16.88
C LEU A 215 10.87 7.77 -17.25
N ARG A 216 11.15 7.92 -18.54
CA ARG A 216 12.49 8.32 -19.01
C ARG A 216 12.65 9.84 -19.11
N ASP A 217 11.55 10.54 -19.34
CA ASP A 217 11.48 11.99 -19.53
C ASP A 217 10.83 12.71 -18.33
N THR A 218 10.56 14.01 -18.52
CA THR A 218 9.91 14.86 -17.52
C THR A 218 8.41 14.94 -17.76
N ASP A 219 7.65 14.15 -17.01
CA ASP A 219 6.18 14.23 -16.98
C ASP A 219 5.60 13.79 -15.62
N PHE A 220 4.28 13.75 -15.51
CA PHE A 220 3.54 13.11 -14.44
C PHE A 220 3.43 11.60 -14.69
N LEU A 221 3.74 10.79 -13.69
CA LEU A 221 3.43 9.36 -13.71
C LEU A 221 2.11 9.10 -12.99
N HIS A 222 1.22 8.34 -13.63
CA HIS A 222 -0.03 7.84 -13.05
C HIS A 222 -0.29 6.40 -13.45
N LEU A 223 -0.70 5.59 -12.47
CA LEU A 223 -0.99 4.16 -12.65
C LEU A 223 -2.32 3.87 -11.98
N ALA A 224 -3.25 3.26 -12.70
CA ALA A 224 -4.52 2.82 -12.14
C ALA A 224 -4.40 1.50 -11.40
N GLU A 225 -3.56 0.58 -11.90
CA GLU A 225 -3.27 -0.70 -11.25
C GLU A 225 -1.98 -1.27 -11.83
N VAL A 226 -1.22 -1.99 -11.01
CA VAL A 226 -0.04 -2.75 -11.43
C VAL A 226 -0.10 -4.13 -10.79
N LYS A 227 -0.15 -5.16 -11.63
CA LYS A 227 -0.07 -6.56 -11.20
C LYS A 227 1.30 -7.13 -11.52
N VAL A 228 1.85 -7.89 -10.57
CA VAL A 228 3.15 -8.55 -10.76
C VAL A 228 2.92 -10.05 -10.75
N ASN A 229 2.82 -10.63 -11.94
CA ASN A 229 2.48 -12.04 -12.10
C ASN A 229 3.74 -12.90 -11.96
N GLY A 230 3.74 -13.80 -10.99
CA GLY A 230 4.91 -14.63 -10.72
C GLY A 230 4.70 -15.66 -9.62
N ARG A 231 5.80 -16.11 -9.04
CA ARG A 231 5.82 -17.04 -7.90
C ARG A 231 6.84 -16.58 -6.86
N ARG A 232 6.45 -16.59 -5.59
CA ARG A 232 7.37 -16.31 -4.46
C ARG A 232 8.45 -17.40 -4.38
N LEU A 233 9.69 -16.99 -4.09
CA LEU A 233 10.74 -17.92 -3.70
C LEU A 233 10.58 -18.22 -2.21
N ARG A 234 10.76 -19.50 -1.85
CA ARG A 234 10.77 -19.95 -0.46
C ARG A 234 12.09 -19.57 0.21
#